data_AF-A0A6P7GVH9-F1
#
_entry.id   AF-A0A6P7GVH9-F1
#
_cell.length_a   1.000
_cell.length_b   1.000
_cell.length_c   1.000
_cell.angle_alpha   90.00
_cell.angle_beta   90.00
_cell.angle_gamma   90.00
#
_symmetry.space_group_name_H-M   'P 1'
#
loop_
_entity.id
_entity.type
_entity.pdbx_description
1 polymer ?
#
loop_
_entity_poly.entity_id
_entity_poly.type
_entity_poly.pdbx_seq_one_letter_code
_entity_poly.pdbx_strand_id
1 'polypeptide(L)'
;MALKDEDLQQCYQEDLEYPFHKNITGVPIIAAARSQCNLVIKNMKGFSERLNQFSNLIIPLAWIEVVQESLPLKVQWLVYIQVVILPTFQKILVIFTFLCALLALGIFLSRRRHQTKQAHSASNKTLTFEAENFLKR
;
A
#
# COMPACT_ATOMS: atom_id res chain seq x y z
N MET A 1 -2.62 25.72 38.81
CA MET A 1 -1.94 25.72 37.49
C MET A 1 -2.20 24.35 36.91
N ALA A 2 -3.19 24.23 36.03
CA ALA A 2 -3.61 22.96 35.46
C ALA A 2 -2.58 22.54 34.40
N LEU A 3 -1.73 21.57 34.74
CA LEU A 3 -0.97 20.83 33.75
C LEU A 3 -2.01 20.07 32.91
N LYS A 4 -2.01 20.38 31.62
CA LYS A 4 -2.95 19.85 30.65
C LYS A 4 -2.66 18.35 30.51
N ASP A 5 -3.68 17.51 30.59
CA ASP A 5 -3.59 16.05 30.40
C ASP A 5 -2.97 15.65 29.03
N GLU A 6 -2.71 16.61 28.14
CA GLU A 6 -2.08 16.46 26.83
C GLU A 6 -0.57 16.13 26.89
N ASP A 7 0.12 16.34 28.02
CA ASP A 7 1.58 16.13 28.10
C ASP A 7 2.00 14.67 28.44
N LEU A 8 1.06 13.75 28.65
CA LEU A 8 1.35 12.42 29.23
C LEU A 8 1.52 11.25 28.24
N GLN A 9 1.38 11.48 26.94
CA GLN A 9 1.65 10.49 25.88
C GLN A 9 2.20 11.18 24.63
N GLN A 10 3.39 11.80 24.71
CA GLN A 10 4.00 12.39 23.51
C GLN A 10 4.79 11.32 22.75
N CYS A 11 4.14 10.70 21.75
CA CYS A 11 4.81 9.86 20.77
C CYS A 11 5.62 10.79 19.84
N TYR A 12 6.90 10.97 20.16
CA TYR A 12 7.82 11.70 19.29
C TYR A 12 8.21 10.80 18.12
N GLN A 13 7.64 11.07 16.96
CA GLN A 13 8.19 10.60 15.69
C GLN A 13 9.36 11.54 15.36
N GLU A 14 10.59 11.16 15.73
CA GLU A 14 11.76 11.86 15.23
C GLU A 14 11.84 11.63 13.71
N ASP A 15 11.48 12.68 12.96
CA ASP A 15 11.70 12.76 11.52
C ASP A 15 13.17 13.01 11.26
N LEU A 16 14.01 12.03 11.60
CA LEU A 16 15.39 12.01 11.15
C LEU A 16 15.35 11.94 9.63
N GLU A 17 15.78 13.04 9.02
CA GLU A 17 15.84 13.31 7.58
C GLU A 17 16.80 12.35 6.87
N TYR A 18 16.43 11.07 6.83
CA TYR A 18 17.02 10.07 5.96
C TYR A 18 16.11 9.91 4.75
N PRO A 19 16.61 10.09 3.51
CA PRO A 19 15.79 10.21 2.30
C PRO A 19 14.98 8.95 1.92
N PHE A 20 15.04 7.88 2.71
CA PHE A 20 14.47 6.57 2.39
C PHE A 20 13.22 6.19 3.20
N HIS A 21 12.83 6.97 4.21
CA HIS A 21 11.90 6.50 5.22
C HIS A 21 10.85 7.57 5.52
N LYS A 22 9.62 7.45 5.00
CA LYS A 22 8.39 7.71 5.78
C LYS A 22 7.08 7.53 5.00
N ASN A 23 7.02 7.73 3.68
CA ASN A 23 5.70 8.04 3.07
C ASN A 23 5.03 6.97 2.20
N ILE A 24 5.62 5.78 1.99
CA ILE A 24 5.03 4.79 1.06
C ILE A 24 4.33 3.64 1.78
N THR A 25 4.77 3.27 2.98
CA THR A 25 4.31 2.07 3.71
C THR A 25 3.37 2.36 4.87
N GLY A 26 3.34 3.59 5.39
CA GLY A 26 2.60 3.94 6.61
C GLY A 26 3.14 3.28 7.89
N VAL A 27 4.27 2.57 7.82
CA VAL A 27 4.91 1.92 8.97
C VAL A 27 6.07 2.80 9.43
N PRO A 28 6.08 3.27 10.70
CA PRO A 28 7.19 4.03 11.23
C PRO A 28 8.43 3.12 11.32
N ILE A 29 9.48 3.49 10.60
CA ILE A 29 10.73 2.72 10.54
C ILE A 29 11.56 2.96 11.81
N ILE A 30 11.42 4.14 12.42
CA ILE A 30 11.97 4.50 13.72
C ILE A 30 10.82 5.11 14.52
N ALA A 31 10.68 4.72 15.79
CA ALA A 31 9.69 5.29 16.68
C ALA A 31 10.25 5.39 18.09
N ALA A 32 10.04 6.53 18.75
CA ALA A 32 10.34 6.67 20.18
C ALA A 32 9.03 7.01 20.91
N ALA A 33 8.73 6.25 21.95
CA ALA A 33 7.60 6.52 22.84
C ALA A 33 8.14 6.80 24.23
N ARG A 34 7.74 7.94 24.81
CA ARG A 34 8.06 8.30 26.19
C ARG A 34 6.77 8.40 26.99
N SER A 35 6.74 7.74 28.14
CA SER A 35 5.62 7.76 29.06
C SER A 35 6.12 8.09 30.46
N GLN A 36 5.40 8.95 31.18
CA GLN A 36 5.71 9.31 32.56
C GLN A 36 4.57 8.91 33.48
N CYS A 37 4.89 8.25 34.59
CA CYS A 37 3.96 7.88 35.63
C CYS A 37 4.02 8.92 36.76
N ASN A 38 2.93 9.64 37.00
CA ASN A 38 2.83 10.67 38.03
C ASN A 38 1.82 10.27 39.11
N LEU A 39 2.19 10.45 40.38
CA LEU A 39 1.29 10.32 41.52
C LEU A 39 0.73 11.70 41.86
N VAL A 40 -0.59 11.86 41.73
CA VAL A 40 -1.27 13.10 42.12
C VAL A 40 -1.80 12.95 43.53
N ILE A 41 -1.18 13.65 44.47
CA ILE A 41 -1.62 13.71 45.87
C ILE A 41 -2.61 14.87 46.00
N LYS A 42 -3.87 14.55 46.29
CA LYS A 42 -4.92 15.55 46.53
C LYS A 42 -4.80 16.15 47.93
N ASN A 43 -5.69 17.08 48.26
CA ASN A 43 -5.67 17.76 49.54
C ASN A 43 -5.79 16.76 50.72
N MET A 44 -4.81 16.78 51.63
CA MET A 44 -4.70 15.86 52.77
C MET A 44 -5.30 16.42 54.09
N LYS A 45 -6.15 17.45 54.02
CA LYS A 45 -6.88 17.95 55.20
C LYS A 45 -7.69 16.82 55.85
N GLY A 46 -7.44 16.57 57.14
CA GLY A 46 -8.08 15.50 57.92
C GLY A 46 -7.19 14.28 58.19
N PHE A 47 -6.00 14.22 57.59
CA PHE A 47 -4.95 13.24 57.92
C PHE A 47 -3.92 13.86 58.88
N SER A 48 -2.92 13.07 59.32
CA SER A 48 -1.88 13.55 60.25
C SER A 48 -1.16 14.80 59.72
N GLU A 49 -0.73 15.71 60.61
CA GLU A 49 0.01 16.93 60.22
C GLU A 49 1.20 16.65 59.30
N ARG A 50 1.86 15.51 59.51
CA ARG A 50 3.02 15.06 58.74
C ARG A 50 2.70 14.68 57.29
N LEU A 51 1.44 14.34 56.97
CA LEU A 51 0.99 14.09 55.60
C LEU A 51 0.47 15.36 54.92
N ASN A 52 0.10 16.38 55.69
CA ASN A 52 -0.41 17.64 55.18
C ASN A 52 0.65 18.42 54.37
N GLN A 53 1.94 18.17 54.63
CA GLN A 53 3.06 18.73 53.84
C GLN A 53 3.11 18.23 52.38
N PHE A 54 2.46 17.11 52.07
CA PHE A 54 2.39 16.55 50.70
C PHE A 54 1.07 16.89 50.00
N SER A 55 0.24 17.74 50.59
CA SER A 55 -1.09 18.11 50.08
C SER A 55 -0.99 18.88 48.75
N ASN A 56 -1.73 18.44 47.73
CA ASN A 56 -1.73 19.01 46.37
C ASN A 56 -0.39 18.91 45.63
N LEU A 57 0.41 17.89 45.93
CA LEU A 57 1.69 17.62 45.28
C LEU A 57 1.54 16.61 44.13
N ILE A 58 2.29 16.81 43.05
CA ILE A 58 2.46 15.81 41.98
C ILE A 58 3.86 15.24 42.10
N ILE A 59 3.97 13.94 42.36
CA ILE A 59 5.25 13.24 42.51
C ILE A 59 5.49 12.40 41.25
N PRO A 60 6.56 12.65 40.47
CA PRO A 60 6.93 11.75 39.39
C PRO A 60 7.44 10.44 39.99
N LEU A 61 6.82 9.32 39.59
CA LEU A 61 7.18 7.99 40.07
C LEU A 61 8.20 7.31 39.16
N ALA A 62 7.94 7.32 37.86
CA ALA A 62 8.77 6.64 36.88
C ALA A 62 8.60 7.28 35.50
N TRP A 63 9.60 7.10 34.65
CA TRP A 63 9.50 7.37 33.22
C TRP A 63 9.97 6.14 32.46
N ILE A 64 9.31 5.87 31.33
CA ILE A 64 9.60 4.75 30.46
C ILE A 64 9.85 5.32 29.07
N GLU A 65 11.00 4.97 28.51
CA GLU A 65 11.36 5.28 27.13
C GLU A 65 11.47 3.97 26.35
N VAL A 66 10.62 3.85 25.32
CA VAL A 66 10.64 2.74 24.38
C VAL A 66 11.18 3.29 23.07
N VAL A 67 12.44 2.95 22.78
CA VAL A 67 13.08 3.27 21.49
C VAL A 67 12.94 2.05 20.60
N GLN A 68 12.18 2.19 19.51
CA GLN A 68 12.15 1.23 18.43
C GLN A 68 13.24 1.61 17.43
N GLU A 69 14.34 0.87 17.47
CA GLU A 69 15.41 1.03 16.50
C GLU A 69 14.96 0.67 15.08
N SER A 70 15.66 1.26 14.11
CA SER A 70 15.40 1.03 12.69
C SER A 70 15.41 -0.46 12.36
N LEU A 71 14.47 -0.90 11.50
CA LEU A 71 14.48 -2.27 11.02
C LEU A 71 15.83 -2.62 10.35
N PRO A 72 16.34 -3.86 10.47
CA PRO A 72 17.55 -4.27 9.78
C PRO A 72 17.46 -3.98 8.27
N LEU A 73 18.57 -3.52 7.66
CA LEU A 73 18.63 -3.13 6.25
C LEU A 73 18.01 -4.16 5.29
N LYS A 74 18.21 -5.46 5.57
CA LYS A 74 17.61 -6.55 4.78
C LYS A 74 16.08 -6.47 4.72
N VAL A 75 15.44 -6.18 5.85
CA VAL A 75 13.97 -6.08 5.94
C VAL A 75 13.48 -4.81 5.25
N GLN A 76 14.20 -3.70 5.40
CA GLN A 76 13.87 -2.44 4.70
C GLN A 76 13.88 -2.63 3.17
N TRP A 77 14.88 -3.33 2.64
CA TRP A 77 14.97 -3.65 1.22
C TRP A 77 13.80 -4.54 0.74
N LEU A 78 13.43 -5.56 1.53
CA LEU A 78 12.29 -6.42 1.19
C LEU A 78 10.98 -5.63 1.11
N VAL A 79 10.74 -4.75 2.09
CA VAL A 79 9.57 -3.88 2.10
C VAL A 79 9.58 -2.94 0.89
N TYR A 80 10.72 -2.36 0.55
CA TYR A 80 10.85 -1.52 -0.65
C TYR A 80 10.56 -2.28 -1.94
N ILE A 81 11.11 -3.48 -2.10
CA ILE A 81 10.83 -4.34 -3.27
C ILE A 81 9.34 -4.64 -3.37
N GLN A 82 8.70 -4.99 -2.26
CA GLN A 82 7.29 -5.36 -2.23
C GLN A 82 6.35 -4.18 -2.52
N VAL A 83 6.68 -2.99 -2.04
CA VAL A 83 5.77 -1.83 -2.10
C VAL A 83 5.98 -0.99 -3.35
N VAL A 84 7.21 -0.94 -3.87
CA VAL A 84 7.56 -0.06 -5.01
C VAL A 84 7.80 -0.88 -6.27
N ILE A 85 8.72 -1.83 -6.21
CA ILE A 85 9.19 -2.56 -7.41
C ILE A 85 8.11 -3.51 -7.91
N LEU A 86 7.56 -4.34 -7.03
CA LEU A 86 6.59 -5.37 -7.37
C LEU A 86 5.32 -4.82 -8.04
N PRO A 87 4.59 -3.83 -7.47
CA PRO A 87 3.39 -3.30 -8.11
C PRO A 87 3.70 -2.55 -9.41
N THR A 88 4.87 -1.90 -9.51
CA THR A 88 5.29 -1.24 -10.76
C THR A 88 5.53 -2.26 -11.86
N PHE A 89 6.25 -3.34 -11.55
CA PHE A 89 6.52 -4.42 -12.49
C PHE A 89 5.24 -5.16 -12.90
N GLN A 90 4.33 -5.42 -11.95
CA GLN A 90 3.04 -6.03 -12.22
C GLN A 90 2.21 -5.18 -13.21
N LYS A 91 2.16 -3.86 -13.04
CA LYS A 91 1.46 -2.96 -13.97
C LYS A 91 2.04 -3.05 -15.38
N ILE A 92 3.37 -3.04 -15.50
CA ILE A 92 4.05 -3.15 -16.79
C ILE A 92 3.72 -4.49 -17.47
N LEU A 93 3.80 -5.60 -16.73
CA LEU A 93 3.46 -6.92 -17.26
C LEU A 93 2.00 -7.04 -17.70
N VAL A 94 1.06 -6.51 -16.92
CA VAL A 94 -0.36 -6.53 -17.27
C VAL A 94 -0.61 -5.74 -18.56
N ILE A 95 -0.03 -4.54 -18.68
CA ILE A 95 -0.18 -3.73 -19.90
C ILE A 95 0.44 -4.46 -21.10
N PHE A 96 1.63 -5.03 -20.95
CA PHE A 96 2.31 -5.75 -22.02
C PHE A 96 1.51 -6.96 -22.49
N THR A 97 1.09 -7.81 -21.55
CA THR A 97 0.29 -9.02 -21.87
C THR A 97 -1.06 -8.67 -22.47
N PHE A 98 -1.69 -7.59 -22.02
CA PHE A 98 -2.94 -7.09 -22.61
C PHE A 98 -2.76 -6.64 -24.07
N LEU A 99 -1.70 -5.89 -24.38
CA LEU A 99 -1.40 -5.50 -25.76
C LEU A 99 -1.10 -6.71 -26.65
N CYS A 100 -0.32 -7.67 -26.17
CA CYS A 100 -0.07 -8.91 -26.89
C CYS A 100 -1.35 -9.70 -27.16
N ALA A 101 -2.27 -9.77 -26.18
CA ALA A 101 -3.55 -10.45 -26.34
C ALA A 101 -4.43 -9.76 -27.40
N LEU A 102 -4.50 -8.42 -27.41
CA LEU A 102 -5.24 -7.67 -28.43
C LEU A 102 -4.68 -7.90 -29.84
N LEU A 103 -3.36 -7.90 -29.99
CA LEU A 103 -2.70 -8.17 -31.27
C LEU A 103 -2.98 -9.60 -31.75
N ALA A 104 -2.83 -10.59 -30.86
CA ALA A 104 -3.12 -11.98 -31.18
C ALA A 104 -4.58 -12.18 -31.59
N LEU A 105 -5.52 -11.56 -30.86
CA LEU A 105 -6.94 -11.61 -31.19
C LEU A 105 -7.23 -10.93 -32.53
N GLY A 106 -6.62 -9.77 -32.80
CA GLY A 106 -6.74 -9.06 -34.08
C GLY A 106 -6.28 -9.90 -35.26
N ILE A 107 -5.13 -10.58 -35.13
CA ILE A 107 -4.59 -11.50 -36.14
C ILE A 107 -5.54 -12.69 -36.32
N PHE A 108 -6.02 -13.29 -35.22
CA PHE A 108 -6.94 -14.43 -35.27
C PHE A 108 -8.25 -14.09 -35.98
N LEU A 109 -8.88 -12.97 -35.63
CA LEU A 109 -10.12 -12.51 -36.26
C LEU A 109 -9.90 -12.15 -37.74
N SER A 110 -8.77 -11.52 -38.07
CA SER A 110 -8.41 -11.19 -39.46
C SER A 110 -8.25 -12.46 -40.30
N ARG A 111 -7.54 -13.48 -39.78
CA ARG A 111 -7.40 -14.79 -40.44
C ARG A 111 -8.76 -15.46 -40.67
N ARG A 112 -9.65 -15.45 -39.67
CA ARG A 112 -11.00 -16.02 -39.79
C ARG A 112 -11.84 -15.30 -40.86
N ARG A 113 -11.76 -13.96 -40.92
CA ARG A 113 -12.42 -13.17 -41.97
C ARG A 113 -11.86 -13.51 -43.36
N HIS A 114 -10.54 -13.67 -43.50
CA HIS A 114 -9.93 -14.05 -44.78
C HIS A 114 -10.38 -15.45 -45.23
N GLN A 115 -10.39 -16.44 -44.34
CA GLN A 115 -10.89 -17.79 -44.67
C GLN A 115 -12.36 -17.77 -45.09
N THR A 116 -13.20 -17.03 -44.37
CA THR A 116 -14.63 -16.89 -44.69
C THR A 116 -14.82 -16.25 -46.06
N LYS A 117 -14.09 -15.17 -46.36
CA LYS A 117 -14.12 -14.51 -47.67
C LYS A 117 -13.68 -15.43 -48.81
N GLN A 118 -12.64 -16.25 -48.58
CA GLN A 118 -12.17 -17.21 -49.58
C GLN A 118 -13.22 -18.32 -49.84
N ALA A 119 -13.86 -18.84 -48.79
CA ALA A 119 -14.93 -19.83 -48.93
C ALA A 119 -16.14 -19.28 -49.72
N HIS A 120 -16.58 -18.06 -49.42
CA HIS A 120 -17.64 -17.40 -50.19
C HIS A 120 -17.24 -17.15 -51.65
N SER A 121 -16.00 -16.73 -51.91
CA SER A 121 -15.54 -16.51 -53.30
C SER A 121 -15.47 -17.82 -54.09
N ALA A 122 -15.02 -18.92 -53.48
CA ALA A 122 -14.99 -20.23 -54.12
C ALA A 122 -16.40 -20.73 -54.46
N SER A 123 -17.33 -20.64 -53.50
CA SER A 123 -18.74 -21.02 -53.72
C SER A 123 -19.41 -20.17 -54.80
N ASN A 124 -19.19 -18.85 -54.80
CA ASN A 124 -19.73 -17.96 -55.84
C ASN A 124 -19.20 -18.33 -57.24
N LYS A 125 -17.92 -18.71 -57.37
CA LYS A 125 -17.35 -19.16 -58.65
C LYS A 125 -17.96 -20.49 -59.13
N THR A 126 -18.23 -21.41 -58.21
CA THR A 126 -18.91 -22.68 -58.55
C THR A 126 -20.34 -22.43 -59.03
N LEU A 127 -21.10 -21.57 -58.33
CA LEU A 127 -22.46 -21.21 -58.73
C LEU A 127 -22.50 -20.53 -60.11
N THR A 128 -21.55 -19.65 -60.43
CA THR A 128 -21.47 -19.05 -61.77
C THR A 128 -21.15 -20.09 -62.85
N PHE A 129 -20.27 -21.04 -62.55
CA PHE A 129 -19.94 -22.11 -63.49
C PHE A 129 -21.14 -23.03 -63.76
N GLU A 130 -21.89 -23.40 -62.72
CA GLU A 130 -23.12 -24.19 -62.87
C GLU A 130 -24.16 -23.42 -63.70
N ALA A 131 -24.39 -22.14 -63.41
CA ALA A 131 -25.31 -21.29 -64.17
C ALA A 131 -24.94 -21.19 -65.66
N GLU A 132 -23.65 -20.99 -65.99
CA GLU A 132 -23.19 -20.99 -67.39
C GLU A 132 -23.40 -22.34 -68.08
N ASN A 133 -23.20 -23.45 -67.35
CA ASN A 133 -23.38 -24.79 -67.89
C ASN A 133 -24.87 -25.10 -68.16
N PHE A 134 -25.77 -24.60 -67.32
CA PHE A 134 -27.22 -24.71 -67.53
C PHE A 134 -27.70 -23.95 -68.78
N LEU A 135 -27.13 -22.77 -69.06
CA LEU A 135 -27.54 -21.96 -70.21
C LEU A 135 -27.04 -22.48 -71.56
N LYS A 136 -26.02 -23.35 -71.56
CA LYS A 136 -25.45 -23.94 -72.78
C LYS A 136 -26.16 -25.23 -73.23
N ARG A 137 -27.08 -25.76 -72.43
CA ARG A 137 -27.82 -26.99 -72.71
C ARG A 137 -29.22 -26.69 -73.21
#